data_AF-A0A7J4G663-F1
#
_entry.id   AF-A0A7J4G663-F1
#
_cell.length_a   1.000
_cell.length_b   1.000
_cell.length_c   1.000
_cell.angle_alpha   90.00
_cell.angle_beta   90.00
_cell.angle_gamma   90.00
#
_symmetry.space_group_name_H-M   'P 1'
#
loop_
_entity.id
_entity.type
_entity.pdbx_description
1 polymer ?
#
loop_
_entity_poly.entity_id
_entity_poly.type
_entity_poly.pdbx_seq_one_letter_code
_entity_poly.pdbx_strand_id
1 'polypeptide(L)'
;MPYRLIDTERKVKLILEHLKGERICSLARKYDVNEDSIHLWKNKVLEALPQLLSPNKPGPKPRSRVEILEEELKKLQREYKELSRKSQIIVSTKAPSLLEERPSKCPKCEATRIWKNGTYQVKGKRTSRSLLTKEKGTVQRFRCASCGIKLYLVKKKPK
;
A
#
# COMPACT_ATOMS: atom_id res chain seq x y z
N MET A 1 -47.12 44.21 -13.68
CA MET A 1 -46.69 43.13 -14.59
C MET A 1 -46.58 41.83 -13.81
N PRO A 2 -47.06 40.69 -14.33
CA PRO A 2 -46.99 39.41 -13.64
C PRO A 2 -45.53 39.01 -13.41
N TYR A 3 -45.25 38.42 -12.25
CA TYR A 3 -43.92 37.96 -11.89
C TYR A 3 -43.54 36.76 -12.78
N ARG A 4 -42.58 36.95 -13.69
CA ARG A 4 -42.05 35.86 -14.50
C ARG A 4 -41.10 35.02 -13.64
N LEU A 5 -41.51 33.80 -13.34
CA LEU A 5 -40.67 32.84 -12.64
C LEU A 5 -39.54 32.39 -13.57
N ILE A 6 -38.34 32.88 -13.30
CA ILE A 6 -37.12 32.43 -13.98
C ILE A 6 -36.47 31.38 -13.08
N ASP A 7 -36.22 30.23 -13.69
CA ASP A 7 -35.55 29.10 -13.07
C ASP A 7 -34.15 29.46 -12.55
N THR A 8 -33.73 28.81 -11.47
CA THR A 8 -32.46 29.10 -10.78
C THR A 8 -31.26 28.78 -11.66
N GLU A 9 -31.28 27.69 -12.42
CA GLU A 9 -30.18 27.32 -13.32
C GLU A 9 -29.97 28.38 -14.41
N ARG A 10 -31.07 28.93 -14.94
CA ARG A 10 -31.03 30.03 -15.92
C ARG A 10 -30.42 31.30 -15.32
N LYS A 11 -30.72 31.63 -14.06
CA LYS A 11 -30.10 32.77 -13.36
C LYS A 11 -28.60 32.58 -13.18
N VAL A 12 -28.17 31.38 -12.78
CA VAL A 12 -26.75 31.05 -12.62
C VAL A 12 -26.01 31.17 -13.95
N LYS A 13 -26.57 30.61 -15.03
CA LYS A 13 -25.97 30.68 -16.37
C LYS A 13 -25.83 32.13 -16.86
N LEU A 14 -26.86 32.95 -16.68
CA LEU A 14 -26.84 34.37 -17.03
C LEU A 14 -25.70 35.10 -16.29
N ILE A 15 -25.59 34.89 -14.97
CA ILE A 15 -24.55 35.55 -14.16
C ILE A 15 -23.15 35.07 -14.56
N LEU A 16 -22.97 33.79 -14.88
CA LEU A 16 -21.71 33.27 -15.39
C LEU A 16 -21.31 33.91 -16.72
N GLU A 17 -22.26 34.10 -17.66
CA GLU A 17 -22.00 34.81 -18.92
C GLU A 17 -21.62 36.27 -18.68
N HIS A 18 -22.25 36.94 -17.71
CA HIS A 18 -21.85 38.29 -17.30
C HIS A 18 -20.43 38.33 -16.72
N LEU A 19 -20.08 37.40 -15.84
CA LEU A 19 -18.75 37.30 -15.24
C LEU A 19 -17.66 36.97 -16.28
N LYS A 20 -18.02 36.30 -17.39
CA LYS A 20 -17.14 36.10 -18.54
C LYS A 20 -16.92 37.36 -19.39
N GLY A 21 -17.65 38.44 -19.13
CA GLY A 21 -17.50 39.74 -19.80
C GLY A 21 -18.67 40.15 -20.71
N GLU A 22 -19.77 39.39 -20.77
CA GLU A 22 -20.95 39.83 -21.53
C GLU A 22 -21.63 41.05 -20.88
N ARG A 23 -22.10 41.98 -21.72
CA ARG A 23 -22.81 43.20 -21.27
C ARG A 23 -24.20 42.86 -20.76
N ILE A 24 -24.63 43.53 -19.68
CA ILE A 24 -25.92 43.30 -19.03
C ILE A 24 -27.09 43.56 -19.99
N CYS A 25 -27.04 44.62 -20.80
CA CYS A 25 -28.09 44.92 -21.79
C CYS A 25 -28.25 43.81 -22.84
N SER A 26 -27.15 43.18 -23.24
CA SER A 26 -27.19 42.04 -24.18
C SER A 26 -27.85 40.82 -23.53
N LEU A 27 -27.51 40.54 -22.27
CA LEU A 27 -28.08 39.43 -21.50
C LEU A 27 -29.56 39.65 -21.19
N ALA A 28 -29.96 40.87 -20.85
CA ALA A 28 -31.36 41.25 -20.60
C ALA A 28 -32.26 40.92 -21.81
N ARG A 29 -31.79 41.25 -23.02
CA ARG A 29 -32.50 40.92 -24.26
C ARG A 29 -32.48 39.42 -24.56
N LYS A 30 -31.34 38.76 -24.38
CA LYS A 30 -31.16 37.32 -24.67
C LYS A 30 -32.00 36.42 -23.77
N TYR A 31 -32.14 36.79 -22.50
CA TYR A 31 -32.86 36.01 -21.50
C TYR A 31 -34.27 36.56 -21.19
N ASP A 32 -34.68 37.66 -21.84
CA ASP A 32 -35.96 38.36 -21.63
C ASP A 32 -36.19 38.72 -20.15
N VAL A 33 -35.19 39.39 -19.56
CA VAL A 33 -35.14 39.79 -18.14
C VAL A 33 -34.83 41.27 -18.04
N ASN A 34 -35.44 41.96 -17.07
CA ASN A 34 -35.08 43.35 -16.77
C ASN A 34 -33.63 43.45 -16.24
N GLU A 35 -32.90 44.47 -16.70
CA GLU A 35 -31.51 44.75 -16.31
C GLU A 35 -31.35 44.88 -14.78
N ASP A 36 -32.31 45.54 -14.11
CA ASP A 36 -32.29 45.70 -12.65
C ASP A 36 -32.25 44.37 -11.90
N SER A 37 -32.94 43.35 -12.43
CA SER A 37 -32.95 42.02 -11.83
C SER A 37 -31.58 41.35 -11.97
N ILE A 38 -30.91 41.57 -13.10
CA ILE A 38 -29.55 41.06 -13.35
C ILE A 38 -28.56 41.73 -12.40
N HIS A 39 -28.68 43.05 -12.20
CA HIS A 39 -27.88 43.79 -11.22
C HIS A 39 -28.09 43.28 -9.79
N LEU A 40 -29.35 43.06 -9.40
CA LEU A 40 -29.69 42.54 -8.09
C LEU A 40 -29.07 41.14 -7.87
N TRP A 41 -29.19 40.24 -8.84
CA TRP A 41 -28.65 38.88 -8.70
C TRP A 41 -27.12 38.87 -8.72
N LYS A 42 -26.49 39.70 -9.55
CA LYS A 42 -25.04 39.90 -9.55
C LYS A 42 -24.54 40.29 -8.16
N ASN A 43 -25.16 41.31 -7.55
CA ASN A 43 -24.75 41.78 -6.23
C ASN A 43 -24.89 40.69 -5.17
N LYS A 44 -26.02 39.97 -5.16
CA LYS A 44 -26.24 38.83 -4.26
C LYS A 44 -25.19 37.73 -4.42
N VAL A 45 -24.82 37.40 -5.65
CA VAL A 45 -23.78 36.39 -5.92
C VAL A 45 -22.41 36.88 -5.43
N LEU A 46 -22.06 38.13 -5.71
CA LEU A 46 -20.79 38.72 -5.27
C LEU A 46 -20.69 38.82 -3.74
N GLU A 47 -21.80 39.07 -3.05
CA GLU A 47 -21.86 39.07 -1.58
C GLU A 47 -21.72 37.66 -0.99
N ALA A 48 -22.31 36.64 -1.64
CA ALA A 48 -22.27 35.26 -1.17
C ALA A 48 -20.96 34.54 -1.51
N LEU A 49 -20.28 34.92 -2.59
CA LEU A 49 -19.09 34.22 -3.10
C LEU A 49 -17.94 34.12 -2.08
N PRO A 50 -17.58 35.19 -1.33
CA PRO A 50 -16.53 35.10 -0.31
C PRO A 50 -16.89 34.11 0.80
N GLN A 51 -18.15 34.04 1.19
CA GLN A 51 -18.61 33.12 2.23
C GLN A 51 -18.56 31.66 1.75
N LEU A 52 -18.91 31.41 0.49
CA LEU A 52 -18.88 30.08 -0.12
C LEU A 52 -17.46 29.57 -0.39
N LEU A 53 -16.55 30.45 -0.81
CA LEU A 53 -15.16 30.10 -1.09
C LEU A 53 -14.28 30.07 0.16
N SER A 54 -14.77 30.62 1.28
CA SER A 54 -14.08 30.52 2.57
C SER A 54 -14.08 29.07 3.05
N PRO A 55 -12.93 28.51 3.45
CA PRO A 55 -12.88 27.16 3.98
C PRO A 55 -13.59 27.11 5.34
N ASN A 56 -14.82 26.58 5.36
CA ASN A 56 -15.63 26.47 6.58
C ASN A 56 -14.93 25.66 7.69
N LYS A 57 -14.16 24.63 7.32
CA LYS A 57 -13.33 23.82 8.22
C LYS A 57 -12.08 23.36 7.47
N PRO A 58 -10.88 23.43 8.09
CA PRO A 58 -9.70 22.79 7.51
C PRO A 58 -10.00 21.31 7.28
N GLY A 59 -9.60 20.79 6.11
CA GLY A 59 -9.76 19.38 5.81
C GLY A 59 -9.02 18.48 6.82
N PRO A 60 -9.27 17.16 6.79
CA PRO A 60 -8.52 16.22 7.61
C PRO A 60 -7.03 16.46 7.47
N LYS A 61 -6.29 16.46 8.59
CA LYS A 61 -4.83 16.59 8.55
C LYS A 61 -4.28 15.47 7.64
N PRO A 62 -3.39 15.80 6.69
CA PRO A 62 -2.72 14.76 5.92
C PRO A 62 -1.98 13.84 6.89
N ARG A 63 -2.06 12.52 6.67
CA ARG A 63 -1.37 11.54 7.50
C ARG A 63 0.12 11.85 7.51
N SER A 64 0.74 11.74 8.69
CA SER A 64 2.17 11.99 8.78
C SER A 64 2.94 10.88 8.05
N ARG A 65 4.09 11.23 7.49
CA ARG A 65 5.00 10.23 6.89
C ARG A 65 5.42 9.16 7.92
N VAL A 66 5.48 9.55 9.18
CA VAL A 66 5.80 8.66 10.31
C VAL A 66 4.70 7.61 10.49
N GLU A 67 3.41 8.02 10.52
CA GLU A 67 2.27 7.09 10.62
C GLU A 67 2.25 6.07 9.48
N ILE A 68 2.52 6.51 8.25
CA ILE A 68 2.57 5.63 7.08
C ILE A 68 3.69 4.59 7.25
N LEU A 69 4.89 5.02 7.65
CA LEU A 69 6.04 4.13 7.85
C LEU A 69 5.81 3.14 9.00
N GLU A 70 5.16 3.57 10.08
CA GLU A 70 4.83 2.68 11.21
C GLU A 70 3.84 1.58 10.81
N GLU A 71 2.83 1.90 10.00
CA GLU A 71 1.89 0.90 9.46
C GLU A 71 2.59 -0.09 8.53
N GLU A 72 3.47 0.39 7.65
CA GLU A 72 4.27 -0.44 6.77
C GLU A 72 5.20 -1.39 7.56
N LEU A 73 5.90 -0.89 8.57
CA LEU A 73 6.75 -1.72 9.43
C LEU A 73 5.96 -2.82 10.13
N LYS A 74 4.77 -2.50 10.68
CA LYS A 74 3.88 -3.50 11.30
C LYS A 74 3.42 -4.54 10.28
N LYS A 75 3.20 -4.16 9.02
CA LYS A 75 2.85 -5.10 7.95
C LYS A 75 4.01 -6.04 7.62
N LEU A 76 5.21 -5.51 7.40
CA LEU A 76 6.42 -6.31 7.12
C LEU A 76 6.72 -7.30 8.26
N GLN A 77 6.58 -6.87 9.51
CA GLN A 77 6.80 -7.75 10.67
C GLN A 77 5.83 -8.94 10.70
N ARG A 78 4.55 -8.70 10.36
CA ARG A 78 3.55 -9.78 10.25
C ARG A 78 3.92 -10.76 9.14
N GLU A 79 4.24 -10.26 7.96
CA GLU A 79 4.66 -11.08 6.82
C GLU A 79 5.89 -11.91 7.15
N TYR A 80 6.90 -11.31 7.79
CA TYR A 80 8.10 -12.02 8.23
C TYR A 80 7.77 -13.15 9.23
N LYS A 81 6.88 -12.89 10.19
CA LYS A 81 6.44 -13.90 11.17
C LYS A 81 5.70 -15.06 10.49
N GLU A 82 4.85 -14.77 9.52
CA GLU A 82 4.16 -15.81 8.74
C GLU A 82 5.12 -16.63 7.89
N LEU A 83 6.07 -15.98 7.20
CA LEU A 83 7.11 -16.66 6.42
C LEU A 83 8.00 -17.54 7.30
N SER A 84 8.39 -17.04 8.48
CA SER A 84 9.15 -17.79 9.49
C SER A 84 8.40 -19.03 9.97
N ARG A 85 7.08 -18.93 10.21
CA ARG A 85 6.24 -20.09 10.54
C ARG A 85 6.18 -21.10 9.40
N LYS A 86 6.02 -20.63 8.16
CA LYS A 86 5.93 -21.50 6.97
C LYS A 86 7.24 -22.22 6.66
N SER A 87 8.38 -21.61 6.94
CA SER A 87 9.67 -22.14 6.49
C SER A 87 10.20 -23.34 7.28
N GLN A 88 9.64 -23.71 8.44
CA GLN A 88 10.21 -24.71 9.38
C GLN A 88 11.69 -24.46 9.75
N ILE A 89 12.27 -23.35 9.31
CA ILE A 89 13.66 -22.96 9.49
C ILE A 89 13.64 -21.78 10.43
N ILE A 90 13.94 -22.07 11.70
CA ILE A 90 14.27 -21.03 12.67
C ILE A 90 15.67 -20.54 12.33
N VAL A 91 15.75 -19.46 11.56
CA VAL A 91 17.01 -18.72 11.35
C VAL A 91 17.36 -18.03 12.67
N SER A 92 18.53 -18.34 13.22
CA SER A 92 19.01 -17.74 14.46
C SER A 92 19.13 -16.23 14.29
N THR A 93 18.53 -15.46 15.21
CA THR A 93 18.80 -14.02 15.34
C THR A 93 20.14 -13.73 16.01
N LYS A 94 20.72 -14.71 16.71
CA LYS A 94 22.10 -14.63 17.21
C LYS A 94 23.02 -15.13 16.12
N ALA A 95 23.83 -14.25 15.56
CA ALA A 95 24.80 -14.57 14.51
C ALA A 95 25.58 -15.85 14.85
N PRO A 96 25.26 -16.99 14.20
CA PRO A 96 26.31 -17.97 13.93
C PRO A 96 27.31 -17.23 13.03
N SER A 97 28.60 -17.52 13.13
CA SER A 97 29.62 -16.93 12.25
C SER A 97 29.04 -16.76 10.83
N LEU A 98 29.13 -15.53 10.29
CA LEU A 98 28.44 -14.99 9.09
C LEU A 98 28.56 -15.82 7.79
N LEU A 99 29.17 -16.99 7.85
CA LEU A 99 29.53 -17.84 6.73
C LEU A 99 28.75 -19.17 6.68
N GLU A 100 28.05 -19.57 7.74
CA GLU A 100 27.36 -20.87 7.77
C GLU A 100 25.85 -20.79 8.05
N GLU A 101 25.06 -21.01 7.00
CA GLU A 101 23.62 -21.31 7.06
C GLU A 101 23.37 -22.66 7.77
N ARG A 102 23.51 -22.68 9.09
CA ARG A 102 23.27 -23.86 9.93
C ARG A 102 21.95 -23.72 10.70
N PRO A 103 21.09 -24.75 10.72
CA PRO A 103 19.89 -24.73 11.55
C PRO A 103 20.23 -24.52 13.03
N SER A 104 19.46 -23.67 13.69
CA SER A 104 19.68 -23.28 15.09
C SER A 104 19.20 -24.33 16.09
N LYS A 105 18.10 -25.02 15.76
CA LYS A 105 17.41 -26.00 16.61
C LYS A 105 16.89 -27.17 15.79
N CYS A 106 16.78 -28.33 16.45
CA CYS A 106 16.21 -29.52 15.86
C CYS A 106 14.67 -29.38 15.79
N PRO A 107 14.03 -29.59 14.62
CA PRO A 107 12.57 -29.50 14.50
C PRO A 107 11.82 -30.63 15.23
N LYS A 108 12.51 -31.72 15.61
CA LYS A 108 11.89 -32.87 16.30
C LYS A 108 12.02 -32.82 17.82
N CYS A 109 13.18 -32.40 18.33
CA CYS A 109 13.48 -32.48 19.77
C CYS A 109 14.05 -31.18 20.36
N GLU A 110 14.00 -30.08 19.59
CA GLU A 110 14.41 -28.73 19.97
C GLU A 110 15.88 -28.54 20.40
N ALA A 111 16.67 -29.60 20.41
CA ALA A 111 18.09 -29.56 20.74
C ALA A 111 18.86 -28.62 19.83
N THR A 112 19.79 -27.87 20.41
CA THR A 112 20.62 -26.85 19.74
C THR A 112 21.84 -27.44 19.05
N ARG A 113 22.28 -28.64 19.45
CA ARG A 113 23.49 -29.28 18.93
C ARG A 113 23.17 -30.08 17.65
N ILE A 114 23.58 -29.55 16.50
CA ILE A 114 23.32 -30.11 15.15
C ILE A 114 24.62 -30.29 14.37
N TRP A 115 25.04 -31.52 14.11
CA TRP A 115 26.29 -31.79 13.40
C TRP A 115 26.18 -31.63 11.89
N LYS A 116 27.22 -31.08 11.26
CA LYS A 116 27.36 -31.05 9.80
C LYS A 116 27.70 -32.48 9.33
N ASN A 117 26.92 -33.02 8.40
CA ASN A 117 26.99 -34.43 8.00
C ASN A 117 27.27 -34.59 6.49
N GLY A 118 28.25 -33.84 5.98
CA GLY A 118 28.65 -33.84 4.57
C GLY A 118 27.66 -33.16 3.61
N THR A 119 28.03 -33.11 2.34
CA THR A 119 27.29 -32.45 1.25
C THR A 119 27.11 -33.41 0.07
N TYR A 120 26.14 -33.13 -0.80
CA TYR A 120 26.02 -33.78 -2.10
C TYR A 120 25.42 -32.83 -3.13
N GLN A 121 25.71 -33.05 -4.41
CA GLN A 121 25.11 -32.27 -5.51
C GLN A 121 23.84 -32.94 -6.02
N VAL A 122 22.79 -32.15 -6.25
CA VAL A 122 21.54 -32.58 -6.87
C VAL A 122 21.50 -32.05 -8.29
N LYS A 123 21.44 -32.98 -9.26
CA LYS A 123 21.44 -32.68 -10.70
C LYS A 123 20.04 -32.66 -11.34
N GLY A 124 18.95 -32.96 -10.60
CA GLY A 124 17.58 -32.96 -11.15
C GLY A 124 16.53 -33.67 -10.29
N LYS A 125 15.45 -34.17 -10.92
CA LYS A 125 14.32 -34.88 -10.29
C LYS A 125 14.74 -36.27 -9.75
N ARG A 126 15.47 -36.29 -8.63
CA ARG A 126 15.75 -37.39 -7.67
C ARG A 126 17.23 -37.40 -7.33
N THR A 127 17.55 -37.44 -6.03
CA THR A 127 18.73 -38.17 -5.50
C THR A 127 18.68 -38.32 -3.97
N SER A 128 17.65 -38.98 -3.44
CA SER A 128 17.66 -39.86 -2.24
C SER A 128 16.22 -40.20 -1.81
N ARG A 129 16.00 -41.33 -1.12
CA ARG A 129 14.68 -41.75 -0.58
C ARG A 129 14.02 -40.69 0.34
N SER A 130 14.80 -39.72 0.82
CA SER A 130 14.43 -38.80 1.90
C SER A 130 14.28 -37.33 1.49
N LEU A 131 14.60 -36.96 0.25
CA LEU A 131 14.50 -35.56 -0.21
C LEU A 131 13.96 -35.47 -1.65
N LEU A 132 12.76 -34.92 -1.80
CA LEU A 132 12.14 -34.59 -3.09
C LEU A 132 12.34 -33.08 -3.35
N THR A 133 13.43 -32.72 -4.03
CA THR A 133 13.67 -31.34 -4.46
C THR A 133 13.62 -31.23 -5.98
N LYS A 134 12.88 -30.22 -6.48
CA LYS A 134 12.80 -29.90 -7.92
C LYS A 134 14.01 -29.07 -8.39
N GLU A 135 14.76 -28.50 -7.47
CA GLU A 135 15.83 -27.54 -7.73
C GLU A 135 17.21 -28.23 -7.81
N LYS A 136 18.03 -27.82 -8.80
CA LYS A 136 19.44 -28.22 -8.91
C LYS A 136 20.28 -27.39 -7.93
N GLY A 137 21.20 -28.01 -7.21
CA GLY A 137 22.02 -27.29 -6.22
C GLY A 137 22.88 -28.20 -5.35
N THR A 138 23.60 -27.60 -4.41
CA THR A 138 24.37 -28.34 -3.40
C THR A 138 23.53 -28.49 -2.15
N VAL A 139 23.28 -29.73 -1.74
CA VAL A 139 22.56 -30.03 -0.50
C VAL A 139 23.55 -30.24 0.64
N GLN A 140 23.44 -29.42 1.66
CA GLN A 140 24.12 -29.60 2.93
C GLN A 140 23.28 -30.51 3.84
N ARG A 141 23.88 -31.59 4.34
CA ARG A 141 23.24 -32.48 5.33
C ARG A 141 23.65 -32.09 6.74
N PHE A 142 22.73 -32.26 7.67
CA PHE A 142 22.97 -32.14 9.09
C PHE A 142 22.32 -33.30 9.86
N ARG A 143 22.78 -33.52 11.10
CA ARG A 143 22.24 -34.53 12.02
C ARG A 143 22.09 -33.96 13.42
N CYS A 144 20.91 -34.09 14.03
CA CYS A 144 20.74 -33.71 15.43
C CYS A 144 21.58 -34.62 16.34
N ALA A 145 22.30 -34.04 17.30
CA ALA A 145 23.08 -34.80 18.28
C ALA A 145 22.20 -35.61 19.25
N SER A 146 21.00 -35.11 19.58
CA SER A 146 20.11 -35.71 20.56
C SER A 146 19.21 -36.79 19.98
N CYS A 147 18.44 -36.49 18.92
CA CYS A 147 17.48 -37.46 18.35
C CYS A 147 17.94 -38.11 17.04
N GLY A 148 19.10 -37.74 16.51
CA GLY A 148 19.65 -38.33 15.30
C GLY A 148 18.92 -37.98 13.99
N ILE A 149 17.88 -37.14 14.02
CA ILE A 149 17.12 -36.77 12.82
C ILE A 149 18.03 -36.10 11.78
N LYS A 150 17.78 -36.42 10.50
CA LYS A 150 18.48 -35.87 9.35
C LYS A 150 17.80 -34.57 8.91
N LEU A 151 18.58 -33.51 8.73
CA LEU A 151 18.11 -32.22 8.20
C LEU A 151 18.88 -31.91 6.91
N TYR A 152 18.21 -31.22 5.99
CA TYR A 152 18.75 -30.92 4.67
C TYR A 152 18.53 -29.46 4.33
N LEU A 153 19.57 -28.79 3.85
CA LEU A 153 19.52 -27.40 3.40
C LEU A 153 20.03 -27.33 1.96
N VAL A 154 19.20 -26.80 1.06
CA VAL A 154 19.54 -26.66 -0.37
C VAL A 154 20.18 -25.30 -0.57
N LYS A 155 21.47 -25.27 -0.90
CA LYS A 155 22.14 -24.03 -1.34
C LYS A 155 21.87 -23.83 -2.83
N LYS A 156 21.17 -22.75 -3.16
CA LYS A 156 21.00 -22.31 -4.55
C LYS A 156 22.35 -21.78 -5.05
N LYS A 157 22.72 -22.12 -6.29
CA LYS A 157 23.81 -21.40 -6.94
C LYS A 157 23.33 -19.97 -7.19
N PRO A 158 24.15 -18.94 -6.88
CA PRO A 158 23.84 -17.58 -7.32
C PRO A 158 23.69 -17.59 -8.85
N LYS A 159 22.66 -16.90 -9.34
CA LYS A 159 22.47 -16.66 -10.78
C LYS A 159 23.53 -15.70 -11.30
#